data_AF-A0A2V7Z4X8-F1
#
_entry.id   AF-A0A2V7Z4X8-F1
#
_cell.length_a   1.000
_cell.length_b   1.000
_cell.length_c   1.000
_cell.angle_alpha   90.00
_cell.angle_beta   90.00
_cell.angle_gamma   90.00
#
_symmetry.space_group_name_H-M   'P 1'
#
loop_
_entity.id
_entity.type
_entity.pdbx_description
1 polymer ?
#
loop_
_entity_poly.entity_id
_entity_poly.type
_entity_poly.pdbx_seq_one_letter_code
_entity_poly.pdbx_strand_id
1 'polypeptide(L)' 'MILVAGGTGHLGVELVPLLTARGIPVRVVTRDPDRARQRLGETPQLAKGDARNPHT' A
#
# COMPACT_ATOMS: atom_id res chain seq x y z
N MET A 1 8.28 -7.34 7.44
CA MET A 1 7.14 -6.54 6.96
C MET A 1 7.68 -5.39 6.13
N ILE A 2 7.15 -5.15 4.93
CA ILE A 2 7.56 -4.06 4.04
C ILE A 2 6.50 -2.96 4.07
N LEU A 3 6.92 -1.72 4.27
CA LEU A 3 6.07 -0.54 4.14
C LEU A 3 6.27 0.08 2.76
N VAL A 4 5.18 0.28 2.01
CA VAL A 4 5.21 0.91 0.70
C VAL A 4 4.47 2.25 0.77
N ALA A 5 5.22 3.34 0.68
CA ALA A 5 4.66 4.65 0.39
C ALA A 5 4.33 4.73 -1.11
N GLY A 6 3.15 5.26 -1.46
CA GLY A 6 2.74 5.37 -2.86
C GLY A 6 2.37 4.03 -3.50
N GLY A 7 1.93 3.04 -2.71
CA GLY A 7 1.53 1.72 -3.22
C GLY A 7 0.37 1.72 -4.22
N THR A 8 -0.35 2.84 -4.38
CA THR A 8 -1.42 3.03 -5.38
C THR A 8 -0.97 3.77 -6.65
N GLY A 9 0.30 4.17 -6.73
CA GLY A 9 0.94 4.78 -7.91
C GLY A 9 1.38 3.74 -8.94
N HIS A 10 1.93 4.20 -10.07
CA HIS A 10 2.25 3.36 -11.23
C HIS A 10 3.08 2.10 -10.91
N LEU A 11 4.17 2.27 -10.13
CA LEU A 11 4.98 1.12 -9.72
C LEU A 11 4.34 0.33 -8.57
N GLY A 12 3.63 1.01 -7.68
CA GLY A 12 3.04 0.41 -6.49
C GLY A 12 1.97 -0.63 -6.82
N VAL A 13 1.13 -0.36 -7.84
CA VAL A 13 0.07 -1.28 -8.27
C VAL A 13 0.59 -2.58 -8.84
N GLU A 14 1.81 -2.61 -9.37
CA GLU A 14 2.48 -3.83 -9.84
C GLU A 14 3.29 -4.49 -8.73
N LEU A 15 4.03 -3.70 -7.95
CA LEU A 15 4.94 -4.19 -6.92
C LEU A 15 4.18 -4.86 -5.75
N VAL A 16 3.08 -4.26 -5.29
CA VAL A 16 2.36 -4.75 -4.11
C VAL A 16 1.79 -6.15 -4.35
N PRO A 17 1.07 -6.44 -5.46
CA PRO A 17 0.62 -7.81 -5.77
C PRO A 17 1.76 -8.82 -5.87
N LEU A 18 2.89 -8.43 -6.47
CA LEU A 18 4.05 -9.32 -6.60
C LEU A 18 4.68 -9.69 -5.25
N LEU A 19 4.68 -8.77 -4.29
CA LEU A 19 5.16 -9.03 -2.93
C LEU A 19 4.18 -9.89 -2.15
N THR A 20 2.88 -9.56 -2.20
CA THR A 20 1.85 -10.31 -1.47
C THR A 20 1.68 -11.73 -2.01
N ALA A 21 1.78 -11.95 -3.32
CA ALA A 21 1.76 -13.28 -3.94
C ALA A 21 2.93 -14.17 -3.51
N ARG A 22 4.05 -13.58 -3.07
CA ARG A 22 5.19 -14.30 -2.47
C ARG A 22 5.03 -14.54 -0.96
N GLY A 23 3.87 -14.22 -0.38
CA GLY A 23 3.61 -14.33 1.05
C GLY A 23 4.33 -13.28 1.89
N ILE A 24 4.89 -12.23 1.27
CA ILE A 24 5.59 -11.17 2.00
C ILE A 24 4.53 -10.22 2.61
N PRO A 25 4.55 -9.98 3.93
CA PRO A 25 3.62 -9.03 4.54
C PRO A 25 3.91 -7.60 4.10
N VAL A 26 2.95 -6.99 3.41
CA VAL A 26 3.01 -5.61 2.91
C VAL A 26 2.00 -4.74 3.64
N ARG A 27 2.45 -3.54 4.05
CA ARG A 27 1.58 -2.44 4.47
C ARG A 27 1.74 -1.27 3.50
N VAL A 28 0.64 -0.72 3.02
CA VAL A 28 0.62 0.45 2.14
C VAL A 28 0.13 1.66 2.91
N VAL A 29 0.93 2.74 2.90
CA VAL A 29 0.51 4.04 3.41
C VAL A 29 -0.06 4.85 2.25
N THR A 30 -1.28 5.33 2.43
CA THR A 30 -2.05 6.07 1.43
C THR A 30 -2.89 7.15 2.11
N ARG A 31 -3.15 8.25 1.39
CA ARG A 31 -4.07 9.29 1.87
C ARG A 31 -5.53 8.81 1.91
N ASP A 32 -5.85 7.82 1.08
CA ASP A 32 -7.18 7.25 0.91
C ASP A 32 -7.11 5.71 0.91
N PRO A 33 -7.40 5.06 2.05
CA PRO A 33 -7.42 3.61 2.18
C PRO A 33 -8.52 2.93 1.35
N ASP A 34 -9.68 3.55 1.20
CA ASP A 34 -10.81 2.94 0.48
C ASP A 34 -10.50 2.85 -1.01
N ARG A 35 -9.97 3.94 -1.58
CA ARG A 35 -9.47 3.95 -2.95
C ARG A 35 -8.30 2.98 -3.15
N ALA A 36 -7.42 2.83 -2.16
CA ALA A 36 -6.33 1.87 -2.24
C ALA A 36 -6.85 0.42 -2.27
N ARG A 37 -7.88 0.11 -1.49
CA ARG A 37 -8.51 -1.21 -1.47
C ARG A 37 -9.14 -1.57 -2.80
N GLN A 38 -9.79 -0.61 -3.46
CA GLN A 38 -10.32 -0.80 -4.81
C GLN A 38 -9.23 -1.13 -5.84
N ARG A 39 -7.98 -0.68 -5.65
CA ARG A 39 -6.87 -0.91 -6.57
C ARG A 39 -6.03 -2.14 -6.23
N LEU A 40 -5.85 -2.44 -4.94
CA LEU A 40 -4.89 -3.41 -4.43
C LEU A 40 -5.55 -4.64 -3.79
N GLY A 41 -6.87 -4.63 -3.63
CA GLY A 41 -7.62 -5.67 -2.92
C GLY A 41 -7.40 -5.61 -1.40
N GLU A 42 -7.72 -6.73 -0.74
CA GLU A 42 -7.67 -6.84 0.73
C GLU A 42 -6.39 -7.49 1.27
N THR A 43 -5.53 -8.03 0.40
CA THR A 43 -4.32 -8.75 0.82
C THR A 43 -3.28 -7.85 1.52
N PRO A 44 -2.92 -6.66 1.00
CA PRO A 44 -2.03 -5.77 1.74
C PRO A 44 -2.78 -5.05 2.86
N GLN A 45 -2.09 -4.79 3.97
CA GLN A 45 -2.63 -3.92 5.02
C GLN A 45 -2.65 -2.47 4.52
N LEU A 46 -3.75 -1.76 4.73
CA LEU A 46 -3.90 -0.37 4.32
C LEU A 46 -3.89 0.54 5.54
N ALA A 47 -3.01 1.54 5.54
CA ALA A 47 -2.92 2.56 6.57
C ALA A 47 -3.13 3.95 5.96
N LYS A 48 -3.91 4.78 6.65
CA LYS A 48 -4.04 6.19 6.30
C LYS A 48 -2.76 6.93 6.72
N GLY A 49 -2.22 7.77 5.83
CA GLY A 49 -1.07 8.65 6.11
C GLY A 49 -0.59 9.39 4.86
N ASP A 50 0.16 10.48 5.03
CA ASP A 50 0.88 11.18 3.96
C ASP A 50 2.38 11.07 4.22
N ALA A 51 3.13 10.49 3.27
CA ALA A 51 4.57 10.30 3.39
C ALA A 51 5.36 11.61 3.55
N ARG A 52 4.75 12.77 3.24
CA ARG A 52 5.35 14.09 3.41
C ARG A 52 5.00 14.74 4.76
N ASN A 53 4.15 14.10 5.57
CA ASN A 53 3.76 14.58 6.89
C ASN A 53 4.04 13.50 7.94
N PRO A 54 5.08 13.66 8.77
CA PRO A 54 5.48 12.65 9.75
C PRO A 54 4.47 12.45 10.89
N HIS A 55 3.45 13.30 11.01
CA HIS A 55 2.41 13.22 12.06
C HIS A 55 1.13 12.52 11.60
N THR A 56 1.13 11.88 10.41
CA THR A 56 -0.04 11.21 9.83
C THR A 56 0.26 9.82 9.33
#